data_AF-A0A4R5BLW0-F1
#
_entry.id   AF-A0A4R5BLW0-F1
#
_cell.length_a   1.000
_cell.length_b   1.000
_cell.length_c   1.000
_cell.angle_alpha   90.00
_cell.angle_beta   90.00
_cell.angle_gamma   90.00
#
_symmetry.space_group_name_H-M   'P 1'
#
loop_
_entity.id
_entity.type
_entity.pdbx_description
1 polymer ?
#
loop_
_entity_poly.entity_id
_entity_poly.type
_entity_poly.pdbx_seq_one_letter_code
_entity_poly.pdbx_strand_id
1 'polypeptide(L)'
;MVHRMVVDAHVIMVRGGRVLLSRRRGSFGDGLWHLPSGKVDAGESLVQAAVREAREEVGVRIDENDLRQNREPEKCYELGWFALDALPGDIIGYPASGLRGHLESRSFGTLGWEG
;
A
#
# COMPACT_ATOMS: atom_id res chain seq x y z
N MET A 1 -20.74 -26.39 7.06
CA MET A 1 -19.47 -26.58 6.32
C MET A 1 -18.66 -25.31 6.52
N VAL A 2 -17.59 -25.36 7.33
CA VAL A 2 -16.73 -24.19 7.59
C VAL A 2 -15.78 -24.06 6.41
N HIS A 3 -15.91 -22.99 5.62
CA HIS A 3 -14.93 -22.69 4.58
C HIS A 3 -13.68 -22.13 5.24
N ARG A 4 -12.54 -22.81 5.05
CA ARG A 4 -11.24 -22.28 5.48
C ARG A 4 -10.72 -21.35 4.39
N MET A 5 -10.91 -20.05 4.57
CA MET A 5 -10.22 -19.07 3.73
C MET A 5 -8.76 -19.01 4.14
N VAL A 6 -7.85 -19.16 3.19
CA VAL A 6 -6.42 -18.93 3.39
C VAL A 6 -6.08 -17.65 2.64
N VAL A 7 -5.55 -16.67 3.37
CA VAL A 7 -5.08 -15.41 2.79
C VAL A 7 -3.56 -15.41 2.86
N ASP A 8 -2.92 -15.03 1.76
CA ASP A 8 -1.46 -15.02 1.62
C ASP A 8 -1.01 -13.60 1.24
N ALA A 9 -0.10 -13.03 2.02
CA ALA A 9 0.45 -11.70 1.79
C ALA A 9 1.74 -11.82 0.96
N HIS A 10 1.78 -11.14 -0.19
CA HIS A 10 2.93 -11.12 -1.10
C HIS A 10 3.63 -9.76 -1.07
N VAL A 11 4.97 -9.75 -1.06
CA VAL A 11 5.77 -8.52 -1.04
C VAL A 11 6.56 -8.38 -2.34
N ILE A 12 6.27 -7.31 -3.08
CA ILE A 12 7.01 -6.96 -4.31
C ILE A 12 8.07 -5.93 -3.97
N MET A 13 9.33 -6.36 -3.93
CA MET A 13 10.47 -5.46 -3.72
C MET A 13 11.11 -5.09 -5.06
N VAL A 14 11.15 -3.80 -5.37
CA VAL A 14 11.73 -3.27 -6.61
C VAL A 14 12.96 -2.43 -6.30
N ARG A 15 14.07 -2.68 -7.02
CA ARG A 15 15.30 -1.87 -6.92
C ARG A 15 15.93 -1.69 -8.30
N GLY A 16 16.05 -0.44 -8.75
CA GLY A 16 16.69 -0.12 -10.03
C GLY A 16 16.11 -0.90 -11.21
N GLY A 17 14.78 -0.94 -11.32
CA GLY A 17 14.06 -1.67 -12.38
C GLY A 17 14.05 -3.20 -12.27
N ARG A 18 14.54 -3.76 -11.15
CA ARG A 18 14.57 -5.22 -10.91
C ARG A 18 13.62 -5.59 -9.78
N VAL A 19 13.06 -6.79 -9.83
CA VAL A 19 12.25 -7.38 -8.76
C VAL A 19 13.05 -8.46 -8.01
N LEU A 20 12.88 -8.54 -6.68
CA LEU A 20 13.42 -9.63 -5.87
C LEU A 20 12.48 -10.85 -5.91
N LEU A 21 13.03 -12.03 -6.18
CA LEU A 21 12.32 -13.31 -6.15
C LEU A 21 13.14 -14.32 -5.36
N SER A 22 12.46 -15.23 -4.65
CA SER A 22 13.05 -16.40 -4.01
C SER A 22 12.76 -17.64 -4.87
N ARG A 23 13.70 -18.59 -4.91
CA ARG A 23 13.48 -19.88 -5.58
C ARG A 23 13.01 -20.89 -4.54
N ARG A 24 11.78 -21.38 -4.69
CA ARG A 24 11.13 -22.21 -3.69
C ARG A 24 11.81 -23.57 -3.54
N ARG A 25 11.84 -24.07 -2.31
CA ARG A 25 12.16 -25.46 -1.95
C ARG A 25 10.98 -26.04 -1.19
N GLY A 26 10.40 -27.14 -1.66
CA GLY A 26 9.28 -27.80 -0.95
C GLY A 26 8.33 -28.56 -1.87
N SER A 27 7.22 -29.07 -1.34
CA SER A 27 6.29 -29.92 -2.10
C SER A 27 5.45 -29.17 -3.13
N PHE A 28 5.27 -27.86 -2.99
CA PHE A 28 4.49 -27.04 -3.91
C PHE A 28 5.37 -25.96 -4.56
N GLY A 29 5.41 -25.98 -5.90
CA GLY A 29 6.20 -25.05 -6.69
C GLY A 29 7.72 -25.23 -6.54
N ASP A 30 8.19 -26.45 -6.25
CA ASP A 30 9.62 -26.73 -6.08
C ASP A 30 10.45 -26.23 -7.26
N GLY A 31 11.54 -25.52 -6.97
CA GLY A 31 12.45 -24.99 -7.98
C GLY A 31 11.88 -23.85 -8.83
N LEU A 32 10.65 -23.39 -8.61
CA LEU A 32 10.08 -22.21 -9.26
C LEU A 32 10.45 -20.92 -8.52
N TRP A 33 10.51 -19.82 -9.25
CA TRP A 33 10.66 -18.48 -8.69
C TRP A 33 9.32 -17.96 -8.16
N HIS A 34 9.35 -17.25 -7.05
CA HIS A 34 8.18 -16.73 -6.35
C HIS A 34 8.53 -15.44 -5.61
N LEU A 35 7.52 -14.64 -5.29
CA LEU A 35 7.69 -13.44 -4.46
C LEU A 35 7.85 -13.87 -2.99
N PRO A 36 8.63 -13.13 -2.18
CA PRO A 36 8.56 -13.31 -0.73
C PRO A 36 7.11 -13.18 -0.26
N SER A 37 6.60 -14.20 0.42
CA SER A 37 5.19 -14.27 0.80
C SER A 37 4.94 -15.28 1.90
N GLY A 38 3.80 -15.13 2.56
CA GLY A 38 3.31 -16.17 3.43
C GLY A 38 1.92 -15.90 3.98
N LYS A 39 1.44 -16.89 4.72
CA LYS A 39 0.06 -16.92 5.20
C LYS A 39 -0.13 -15.89 6.29
N VAL A 40 -1.28 -15.23 6.25
CA VAL A 40 -1.71 -14.37 7.34
C VAL A 40 -2.10 -15.24 8.53
N ASP A 41 -1.47 -15.00 9.67
CA ASP A 41 -1.76 -15.73 10.90
C ASP A 41 -3.03 -15.24 11.60
N ALA A 42 -3.56 -16.04 12.52
CA ALA A 42 -4.76 -15.69 13.26
C ALA A 42 -4.51 -14.45 14.14
N GLY A 43 -5.31 -13.40 13.94
CA GLY A 43 -5.17 -12.12 14.65
C GLY A 43 -4.15 -11.16 14.02
N GLU A 44 -3.53 -11.54 12.91
CA GLU A 44 -2.59 -10.71 12.16
C GLU A 44 -3.31 -9.95 11.04
N SER A 45 -2.90 -8.71 10.77
CA SER A 45 -3.32 -7.96 9.58
C SER A 45 -2.47 -8.30 8.35
N LEU A 46 -2.96 -8.00 7.15
CA LEU A 46 -2.20 -8.19 5.90
C LEU A 46 -0.85 -7.44 5.91
N VAL A 47 -0.84 -6.25 6.51
CA VAL A 47 0.35 -5.40 6.63
C VAL A 47 1.39 -6.07 7.54
N GLN A 48 0.96 -6.55 8.71
CA GLN A 48 1.84 -7.24 9.64
C GLN A 48 2.43 -8.52 9.04
N ALA A 49 1.61 -9.32 8.35
CA ALA A 49 2.07 -10.50 7.64
C ALA A 49 3.14 -10.15 6.60
N ALA A 50 2.91 -9.14 5.77
CA ALA A 50 3.89 -8.67 4.78
C ALA A 50 5.22 -8.22 5.41
N VAL A 51 5.17 -7.46 6.51
CA VAL A 51 6.38 -7.01 7.22
C VAL A 51 7.15 -8.17 7.85
N ARG A 52 6.44 -9.11 8.47
CA ARG A 52 7.03 -10.33 9.05
C ARG A 52 7.71 -11.19 7.99
N GLU A 53 7.01 -11.50 6.90
CA GLU A 53 7.53 -12.36 5.82
C GLU A 53 8.73 -11.72 5.10
N ALA A 54 8.70 -10.41 4.85
CA ALA A 54 9.86 -9.70 4.30
C ALA A 54 11.11 -9.83 5.20
N ARG A 55 10.92 -9.80 6.52
CA ARG A 55 12.01 -9.98 7.48
C ARG A 55 12.48 -11.42 7.55
N GLU A 56 11.58 -12.38 7.59
CA GLU A 56 11.88 -13.81 7.78
C GLU A 56 12.54 -14.43 6.54
N GLU A 57 12.00 -14.18 5.35
CA GLU A 57 12.46 -14.85 4.12
C GLU A 57 13.68 -14.18 3.48
N VAL A 58 13.79 -12.85 3.56
CA VAL A 58 14.83 -12.09 2.84
C VAL A 58 15.60 -11.08 3.71
N GLY A 59 15.29 -10.98 5.00
CA GLY A 59 16.02 -10.11 5.94
C GLY A 59 15.74 -8.61 5.77
N VAL A 60 14.73 -8.22 4.99
CA VAL A 60 14.38 -6.81 4.76
C VAL A 60 13.50 -6.32 5.91
N ARG A 61 13.87 -5.17 6.48
CA ARG A 61 13.05 -4.48 7.48
C ARG A 61 12.20 -3.44 6.77
N ILE A 62 10.89 -3.53 6.95
CA ILE A 62 9.92 -2.55 6.49
C ILE A 62 9.36 -1.87 7.73
N ASP A 63 9.36 -0.53 7.75
CA ASP A 63 8.61 0.21 8.77
C ASP A 63 7.12 0.15 8.39
N GLU A 64 6.27 -0.36 9.28
CA GLU A 64 4.82 -0.42 9.04
C GLU A 64 4.23 0.97 8.75
N ASN A 65 4.85 2.04 9.26
CA ASN A 65 4.40 3.42 9.01
C ASN A 65 4.65 3.88 7.57
N ASP A 66 5.53 3.21 6.83
CA ASP A 66 5.77 3.48 5.40
C ASP A 66 4.75 2.77 4.50
N LEU A 67 3.98 1.83 5.06
CA LEU A 67 2.93 1.13 4.34
C LEU A 67 1.62 1.92 4.37
N ARG A 68 0.88 1.89 3.26
CA ARG A 68 -0.43 2.53 3.11
C ARG A 68 -1.44 1.45 2.75
N GLN A 69 -2.56 1.45 3.47
CA GLN A 69 -3.67 0.54 3.24
C GLN A 69 -4.95 1.36 3.11
N ASN A 70 -5.70 1.11 2.04
CA ASN A 70 -7.06 1.61 1.95
C ASN A 70 -7.95 0.83 2.93
N ARG A 71 -8.47 1.52 3.95
CA ARG A 71 -9.30 0.93 5.00
C ARG A 71 -10.80 1.08 4.75
N GLU A 72 -11.20 1.85 3.73
CA GLU A 72 -12.59 2.10 3.35
C GLU A 72 -12.73 1.90 1.83
N PRO A 73 -12.54 0.66 1.32
CA PRO A 73 -12.57 0.37 -0.11
C PRO A 73 -13.92 0.70 -0.76
N GLU A 74 -14.99 0.85 0.02
CA GLU A 74 -16.31 1.28 -0.43
C GLU A 74 -16.44 2.80 -0.62
N LYS A 75 -15.50 3.60 -0.08
CA LYS A 75 -15.49 5.07 -0.20
C LYS A 75 -14.27 5.62 -0.93
N CYS A 76 -13.19 4.84 -0.98
CA CYS A 76 -11.93 5.22 -1.59
C CYS A 76 -11.56 4.17 -2.64
N TYR A 77 -11.37 4.58 -3.90
CA TYR A 77 -10.95 3.66 -4.95
C TYR A 77 -9.43 3.40 -4.90
N GLU A 78 -8.64 4.43 -4.63
CA GLU A 78 -7.19 4.39 -4.77
C GLU A 78 -6.49 5.34 -3.79
N LEU A 79 -5.28 4.95 -3.37
CA LEU A 79 -4.35 5.80 -2.65
C LEU A 79 -3.17 6.13 -3.58
N GLY A 80 -2.79 7.40 -3.69
CA GLY A 80 -1.70 7.85 -4.56
C GLY A 80 -0.80 8.89 -3.91
N TRP A 81 0.46 8.93 -4.35
CA TRP A 81 1.40 10.01 -4.06
C TRP A 81 1.50 10.95 -5.25
N PHE A 82 1.29 12.23 -5.01
CA PHE A 82 1.40 13.27 -6.02
C PHE A 82 2.33 14.35 -5.50
N ALA A 83 3.21 14.86 -6.36
CA ALA A 83 3.98 16.04 -6.02
C ALA A 83 3.03 17.23 -5.88
N LEU A 84 3.28 18.13 -4.92
CA LEU A 84 2.37 19.26 -4.68
C LEU A 84 2.26 20.18 -5.90
N ASP A 85 3.32 20.28 -6.70
CA ASP A 85 3.35 21.02 -7.96
C ASP A 85 2.84 20.21 -9.18
N ALA A 86 2.47 18.94 -8.99
CA ALA A 86 1.96 18.06 -10.04
C ALA A 86 0.74 17.24 -9.54
N LEU A 87 -0.23 17.95 -8.94
CA LEU A 87 -1.49 17.37 -8.49
C LEU A 87 -2.35 16.87 -9.66
N PRO A 88 -3.14 15.79 -9.47
CA PRO A 88 -4.05 15.30 -10.49
C PRO A 88 -5.17 16.30 -10.78
N GLY A 89 -5.72 16.23 -12.00
CA GLY A 89 -6.70 17.22 -12.49
C GLY A 89 -8.11 17.05 -11.93
N ASP A 90 -8.41 15.91 -11.32
CA ASP A 90 -9.73 15.46 -10.85
C ASP A 90 -9.90 15.55 -9.33
N ILE A 91 -9.13 16.41 -8.66
CA ILE A 91 -9.33 16.70 -7.24
C ILE A 91 -10.62 17.50 -7.06
N ILE A 92 -11.39 17.17 -6.02
CA ILE A 92 -12.53 17.98 -5.55
C ILE A 92 -12.11 19.46 -5.41
N GLY A 93 -12.99 20.40 -5.74
CA GLY A 93 -12.58 21.81 -5.90
C GLY A 93 -12.00 22.47 -4.65
N TYR A 94 -12.62 22.27 -3.48
CA TYR A 94 -12.22 22.99 -2.26
C TYR A 94 -10.86 22.55 -1.68
N PRO A 95 -10.45 21.26 -1.61
CA PRO A 95 -9.12 20.90 -1.14
C PRO A 95 -8.07 21.32 -2.16
N ALA A 96 -8.39 21.26 -3.47
CA ALA A 96 -7.49 21.73 -4.51
C ALA A 96 -7.15 23.22 -4.34
N SER A 97 -8.15 24.06 -4.01
CA SER A 97 -7.92 25.48 -3.71
C SER A 97 -7.05 25.68 -2.47
N GLY A 98 -7.25 24.90 -1.41
CA GLY A 98 -6.40 24.94 -0.21
C GLY A 98 -4.94 24.53 -0.49
N LEU A 99 -4.73 23.45 -1.24
CA LEU A 99 -3.39 22.96 -1.61
C LEU A 99 -2.64 23.96 -2.50
N ARG A 100 -3.34 24.56 -3.48
CA ARG A 100 -2.75 25.60 -4.33
C ARG A 100 -2.44 26.87 -3.56
N GLY A 101 -3.34 27.31 -2.67
CA GLY A 101 -3.09 28.45 -1.78
C GLY A 101 -1.84 28.25 -0.93
N HIS A 102 -1.61 27.03 -0.41
CA HIS A 102 -0.41 26.70 0.35
C HIS A 102 0.88 26.92 -0.47
N LEU A 103 0.92 26.46 -1.72
CA LEU A 103 2.08 26.65 -2.61
C LEU A 103 2.37 28.13 -2.90
N GLU A 104 1.34 28.96 -2.89
CA GLU A 104 1.42 30.38 -3.21
C GLU A 104 1.49 31.27 -1.96
N SER A 105 1.59 30.69 -0.75
CA SER A 105 1.51 31.41 0.52
C SER A 105 0.26 32.28 0.69
N ARG A 106 -0.88 31.83 0.14
CA ARG A 106 -2.19 32.48 0.22
C ARG A 106 -3.12 31.68 1.14
N SER A 107 -3.81 32.37 2.06
CA SER A 107 -4.86 31.75 2.88
C SER A 107 -6.13 31.50 2.07
N PHE A 108 -6.74 30.33 2.24
CA PHE A 108 -8.02 29.95 1.62
C PHE A 108 -9.02 29.49 2.69
N GLY A 109 -10.30 29.84 2.54
CA GLY A 109 -11.39 29.38 3.41
C GLY A 109 -12.74 29.48 2.70
N THR A 110 -13.62 28.52 2.98
CA THR A 110 -15.02 28.50 2.50
C THR A 110 -15.95 28.44 3.71
N LEU A 111 -16.99 29.28 3.73
CA LEU A 111 -17.92 29.42 4.86
C LEU A 111 -19.33 29.10 4.36
N GLY A 112 -19.95 28.04 4.89
CA GLY A 112 -21.24 27.55 4.41
C GLY A 112 -21.07 26.80 3.08
N TRP A 113 -21.13 25.48 3.14
CA TRP A 113 -21.09 24.65 1.94
C TRP A 113 -22.43 24.76 1.19
N GLU A 114 -22.44 25.51 0.09
CA GLU A 114 -23.51 25.45 -0.92
C GLU A 114 -23.12 24.43 -1.99
N GLY A 115 -23.58 23.19 -1.84
CA GLY A 115 -23.32 22.10 -2.78
C GLY A 115 -24.06 20.84 -2.38
#